data_AF-A0A0R2JLU9-F1
#
_entry.id   AF-A0A0R2JLU9-F1
#
_cell.length_a   1.000
_cell.length_b   1.000
_cell.length_c   1.000
_cell.angle_alpha   90.00
_cell.angle_beta   90.00
_cell.angle_gamma   90.00
#
_symmetry.space_group_name_H-M   'P 1'
#
loop_
_entity.id
_entity.type
_entity.pdbx_description
1 polymer ?
#
loop_
_entity_poly.entity_id
_entity_poly.type
_entity_poly.pdbx_seq_one_letter_code
_entity_poly.pdbx_strand_id
1 'polypeptide(L)'
;MMHNPIHKSILRRSLENIASILLMIVMVFFAALALTALIIFVEEVIIFIVKGRLINTYTNVYGNAVGVVGWHFLIVFFIVAYWSLLDVFHPLVYKGEYDIAQYLKNN
;
A
#
# COMPACT_ATOMS: atom_id res chain seq x y z
N MET A 1 8.06 -6.28 44.17
CA MET A 1 7.90 -5.38 43.01
C MET A 1 7.06 -6.08 41.96
N MET A 2 5.74 -5.79 41.91
CA MET A 2 4.87 -6.31 40.85
C MET A 2 5.16 -5.56 39.55
N HIS A 3 5.84 -6.23 38.61
CA HIS A 3 6.08 -5.71 37.27
C HIS A 3 4.73 -5.65 36.53
N ASN A 4 4.17 -4.44 36.37
CA ASN A 4 2.83 -4.23 35.83
C ASN A 4 2.70 -4.84 34.40
N PRO A 5 1.93 -5.92 34.20
CA PRO A 5 1.80 -6.60 32.91
C PRO A 5 1.10 -5.75 31.85
N ILE A 6 0.34 -4.73 32.28
CA ILE A 6 -0.43 -3.83 31.42
C ILE A 6 0.49 -2.90 30.61
N HIS A 7 1.61 -2.46 31.19
CA HIS A 7 2.54 -1.59 30.47
C HIS A 7 3.26 -2.32 29.32
N LYS A 8 3.59 -3.60 29.52
CA LYS A 8 4.27 -4.43 28.52
C LYS A 8 3.35 -4.78 27.35
N SER A 9 2.04 -4.96 27.59
CA SER A 9 1.06 -5.22 26.53
C SER A 9 0.76 -3.98 25.69
N ILE A 10 0.69 -2.79 26.30
CA ILE A 10 0.51 -1.52 25.57
C ILE A 10 1.73 -1.23 24.70
N LEU A 11 2.95 -1.35 25.25
CA LEU A 11 4.19 -1.14 24.48
C LEU A 11 4.31 -2.10 23.29
N ARG A 12 4.01 -3.38 23.51
CA ARG A 12 4.02 -4.39 22.45
C ARG A 12 3.02 -4.06 21.35
N ARG A 13 1.79 -3.66 21.72
CA ARG A 13 0.74 -3.29 20.76
C ARG A 13 1.11 -2.03 19.96
N SER A 14 1.73 -1.05 20.60
CA SER A 14 2.25 0.14 19.90
C SER A 14 3.37 -0.22 18.92
N LEU A 15 4.30 -1.09 19.31
CA LEU A 15 5.36 -1.58 18.41
C LEU A 15 4.81 -2.38 17.22
N GLU A 16 3.83 -3.25 17.45
CA GLU A 16 3.16 -4.01 16.40
C GLU A 16 2.46 -3.08 15.41
N ASN A 17 1.73 -2.06 15.89
CA ASN A 17 1.08 -1.07 15.02
C ASN A 17 2.10 -0.27 14.19
N ILE A 18 3.22 0.16 14.79
CA ILE A 18 4.28 0.88 14.07
C ILE A 18 4.91 -0.01 13.00
N ALA A 19 5.18 -1.27 13.32
CA ALA A 19 5.73 -2.23 12.36
C ALA A 19 4.76 -2.48 11.19
N SER A 20 3.46 -2.62 11.46
CA SER A 20 2.44 -2.78 10.42
C SER A 20 2.32 -1.56 9.50
N ILE A 21 2.37 -0.34 10.06
CA ILE A 21 2.36 0.91 9.27
C ILE A 21 3.60 0.98 8.38
N LEU A 22 4.77 0.69 8.92
CA LEU A 22 6.02 0.70 8.16
C LEU A 22 5.98 -0.33 7.02
N LEU A 23 5.50 -1.54 7.31
CA LEU A 23 5.36 -2.60 6.32
C LEU A 23 4.37 -2.20 5.22
N MET A 24 3.25 -1.58 5.57
CA MET A 24 2.28 -1.03 4.61
C MET A 24 2.94 -0.01 3.69
N ILE A 25 3.67 0.98 4.23
CA ILE A 25 4.33 2.02 3.42
C ILE A 25 5.29 1.40 2.41
N VAL A 26 6.10 0.44 2.85
CA VAL A 26 7.07 -0.23 1.98
C VAL A 26 6.36 -1.02 0.87
N MET A 27 5.32 -1.79 1.21
CA MET A 27 4.57 -2.57 0.23
C MET A 27 3.84 -1.69 -0.79
N VAL A 28 3.21 -0.61 -0.34
CA VAL A 28 2.56 0.39 -1.20
C VAL A 28 3.57 1.01 -2.15
N PHE A 29 4.75 1.38 -1.66
CA PHE A 29 5.81 1.95 -2.48
C PHE A 29 6.24 1.00 -3.60
N PHE A 30 6.50 -0.28 -3.28
CA PHE A 30 6.87 -1.27 -4.29
C PHE A 30 5.74 -1.58 -5.26
N ALA A 31 4.49 -1.68 -4.79
CA ALA A 31 3.33 -1.89 -5.65
C ALA A 31 3.15 -0.73 -6.64
N ALA A 32 3.31 0.51 -6.16
CA ALA A 32 3.24 1.70 -7.01
C ALA A 32 4.37 1.75 -8.05
N LEU A 33 5.60 1.38 -7.67
CA LEU A 33 6.72 1.27 -8.61
C LEU A 33 6.46 0.22 -9.69
N ALA A 34 6.02 -0.98 -9.29
CA ALA A 34 5.74 -2.07 -10.23
C ALA A 34 4.63 -1.71 -11.22
N LEU A 35 3.54 -1.10 -10.73
CA LEU A 35 2.43 -0.68 -11.58
C LEU A 35 2.83 0.47 -12.50
N THR A 36 3.62 1.42 -12.03
CA THR A 36 4.15 2.52 -12.87
C THR A 36 5.03 1.97 -13.99
N ALA A 37 5.93 1.02 -13.68
CA ALA A 37 6.77 0.38 -14.68
C ALA A 37 5.93 -0.40 -15.71
N LEU A 38 4.86 -1.07 -15.27
CA LEU A 38 3.95 -1.78 -16.16
C LEU A 38 3.21 -0.83 -17.11
N ILE A 39 2.70 0.31 -16.61
CA ILE A 39 2.04 1.32 -17.44
C ILE A 39 2.98 1.83 -18.53
N ILE A 40 4.22 2.18 -18.15
CA ILE A 40 5.26 2.64 -19.08
C ILE A 40 5.55 1.58 -20.15
N PHE A 41 5.71 0.33 -19.72
CA PHE A 41 5.97 -0.77 -20.64
C PHE A 41 4.82 -0.97 -21.64
N VAL A 42 3.58 -0.95 -21.17
CA VAL A 42 2.40 -1.10 -22.03
C VAL A 42 2.30 0.04 -23.03
N GLU A 43 2.55 1.28 -22.61
CA GLU A 43 2.54 2.45 -23.49
C GLU A 43 3.59 2.32 -24.61
N GLU A 44 4.81 1.94 -24.27
CA GLU A 44 5.89 1.71 -25.23
C GLU A 44 5.59 0.56 -26.19
N VAL A 45 4.96 -0.53 -25.72
CA VAL A 45 4.53 -1.65 -26.58
C VAL A 45 3.44 -1.21 -27.57
N ILE A 46 2.45 -0.44 -27.14
CA ILE A 46 1.39 0.07 -28.03
C ILE A 46 2.01 0.95 -29.13
N ILE A 47 2.94 1.82 -28.76
CA ILE A 47 3.60 2.72 -29.73
C ILE A 47 4.48 1.94 -30.70
N PHE A 48 5.17 0.90 -30.23
CA PHE A 48 5.90 0.00 -31.10
C PHE A 48 4.99 -0.66 -32.15
N ILE A 49 3.81 -1.14 -31.73
CA ILE A 49 2.82 -1.76 -32.64
C ILE A 49 2.28 -0.74 -33.65
N VAL A 50 1.93 0.47 -33.21
CA VAL A 50 1.28 1.49 -34.06
C VAL A 50 2.26 2.18 -35.01
N LYS A 51 3.48 2.49 -34.55
CA LYS A 51 4.47 3.27 -35.32
C LYS A 51 5.60 2.43 -35.90
N GLY A 52 5.73 1.15 -35.53
CA GLY A 52 6.78 0.24 -36.01
C GLY A 52 8.19 0.62 -35.56
N ARG A 53 8.34 1.49 -34.54
CA ARG A 53 9.63 1.96 -34.02
C ARG A 53 9.59 2.11 -32.51
N LEU A 54 10.65 1.67 -31.85
CA LEU A 54 10.89 1.95 -30.43
C LEU A 54 11.36 3.40 -30.30
N ILE A 55 10.44 4.31 -29.97
CA ILE A 55 10.76 5.68 -29.64
C ILE A 55 10.56 5.81 -28.15
N ASN A 56 11.52 6.40 -27.43
CA ASN A 56 11.23 6.86 -26.08
C ASN A 56 10.13 7.93 -26.15
N THR A 57 8.90 7.51 -25.91
CA THR A 57 7.68 8.34 -26.06
C THR A 57 7.73 9.50 -25.07
N TYR A 58 8.19 9.21 -23.88
CA TYR A 58 8.31 10.15 -22.77
C TYR A 58 9.28 11.31 -23.08
N THR A 59 10.36 11.06 -23.80
CA THR A 59 11.27 12.13 -24.25
C THR A 59 10.78 12.80 -25.53
N ASN A 60 10.25 12.03 -26.48
CA ASN A 60 9.99 12.53 -27.83
C ASN A 60 8.60 13.17 -28.02
N VAL A 61 7.60 12.76 -27.25
CA VAL A 61 6.23 13.30 -27.30
C VAL A 61 6.02 14.33 -26.20
N TYR A 62 6.47 14.03 -24.97
CA TYR A 62 6.23 14.87 -23.81
C TYR A 62 7.38 15.83 -23.47
N GLY A 63 8.56 15.66 -24.08
CA GLY A 63 9.72 16.54 -23.87
C GLY A 63 10.36 16.46 -22.48
N ASN A 64 9.81 15.65 -21.56
CA ASN A 64 10.34 15.48 -20.20
C ASN A 64 9.98 14.09 -19.65
N ALA A 65 10.86 13.12 -19.88
CA ALA A 65 10.57 11.75 -19.47
C ALA A 65 10.51 11.56 -17.95
N VAL A 66 11.44 12.17 -17.21
CA VAL A 66 11.51 12.05 -15.75
C VAL A 66 10.27 12.67 -15.10
N GLY A 67 9.81 13.82 -15.60
CA GLY A 67 8.61 14.48 -15.10
C GLY A 67 7.36 13.63 -15.30
N VAL A 68 7.18 13.09 -16.50
CA VAL A 68 5.98 12.26 -16.80
C VAL A 68 5.98 10.96 -16.00
N VAL A 69 7.13 10.28 -15.89
CA VAL A 69 7.26 9.08 -15.05
C VAL A 69 7.01 9.40 -13.57
N GLY A 70 7.53 10.52 -13.08
CA GLY A 70 7.27 11.01 -11.72
C GLY A 70 5.78 11.27 -11.47
N TRP A 71 5.07 11.87 -12.43
CA TRP A 71 3.63 12.09 -12.32
C TRP A 71 2.83 10.78 -12.30
N HIS A 72 3.16 9.82 -13.15
CA HIS A 72 2.53 8.50 -13.15
C HIS A 72 2.74 7.81 -11.79
N PHE A 73 3.98 7.84 -11.29
CA PHE A 73 4.30 7.28 -9.99
C PHE A 73 3.48 7.94 -8.87
N LEU A 74 3.39 9.27 -8.83
CA LEU A 74 2.65 9.98 -7.79
C LEU A 74 1.16 9.62 -7.81
N ILE A 75 0.52 9.63 -8.99
CA ILE A 75 -0.90 9.28 -9.12
C ILE A 75 -1.15 7.85 -8.62
N VAL A 76 -0.36 6.89 -9.12
CA VAL A 76 -0.47 5.49 -8.73
C VAL A 76 -0.20 5.33 -7.23
N PHE A 77 0.83 5.97 -6.71
CA PHE A 77 1.18 5.93 -5.30
C PHE A 77 0.05 6.45 -4.43
N PHE A 78 -0.55 7.60 -4.74
CA PHE A 78 -1.66 8.13 -3.95
C PHE A 78 -2.90 7.24 -4.00
N ILE A 79 -3.23 6.66 -5.16
CA ILE A 79 -4.36 5.73 -5.29
C ILE A 79 -4.11 4.47 -4.44
N VAL A 80 -2.96 3.82 -4.60
CA VAL A 80 -2.63 2.59 -3.86
C VAL A 80 -2.51 2.88 -2.36
N ALA A 81 -1.89 4.00 -1.98
CA ALA A 81 -1.77 4.42 -0.59
C ALA A 81 -3.14 4.69 0.04
N TYR A 82 -4.05 5.36 -0.67
CA TYR A 82 -5.41 5.62 -0.19
C TYR A 82 -6.16 4.31 0.09
N TRP A 83 -6.16 3.38 -0.87
CA TRP A 83 -6.82 2.08 -0.70
C TRP A 83 -6.16 1.22 0.39
N SER A 84 -4.84 1.23 0.49
CA SER A 84 -4.12 0.46 1.52
C SER A 84 -4.33 1.04 2.91
N LEU A 85 -4.47 2.36 3.03
CA LEU A 85 -4.80 3.03 4.28
C LEU A 85 -6.23 2.66 4.70
N LEU A 86 -7.19 2.62 3.77
CA LEU A 86 -8.52 2.10 4.07
C LEU A 86 -8.47 0.64 4.52
N ASP A 87 -7.69 -0.23 3.89
CA ASP A 87 -7.59 -1.66 4.24
C ASP A 87 -6.94 -1.90 5.62
N VAL A 88 -5.88 -1.15 5.94
CA VAL A 88 -5.16 -1.28 7.23
C VAL A 88 -5.94 -0.69 8.40
N PHE A 89 -6.70 0.39 8.17
CA PHE A 89 -7.45 1.06 9.24
C PHE A 89 -8.95 0.75 9.26
N HIS A 90 -9.50 0.05 8.26
CA HIS A 90 -10.82 -0.54 8.43
C HIS A 90 -10.72 -1.59 9.52
N PRO A 91 -11.46 -1.46 10.63
CA PRO A 91 -11.57 -2.55 11.55
C PRO A 91 -12.24 -3.69 10.78
N LEU A 92 -11.48 -4.76 10.49
CA LEU A 92 -12.06 -6.09 10.61
C LEU A 92 -12.65 -6.09 12.02
N VAL A 93 -13.98 -5.97 12.11
CA VAL A 93 -14.73 -6.14 13.35
C VAL A 93 -14.00 -7.19 14.16
N TYR A 94 -13.50 -6.84 15.34
CA TYR A 94 -12.70 -7.74 16.17
C TYR A 94 -13.61 -8.92 16.54
N LYS A 95 -13.65 -9.94 15.68
CA LYS A 95 -14.47 -11.13 15.78
C LYS A 95 -13.78 -12.02 16.80
N GLY A 96 -13.79 -11.56 18.05
CA GLY A 96 -12.87 -12.03 19.07
C GLY A 96 -13.05 -11.39 20.44
N GLU A 97 -13.85 -10.32 20.59
CA GLU A 97 -14.42 -10.01 21.90
C GLU A 97 -15.63 -10.93 22.08
N TYR A 98 -15.35 -12.23 22.17
CA TYR A 98 -16.32 -13.19 22.69
C TYR A 98 -16.57 -12.76 24.13
N ASP A 99 -17.67 -12.06 24.35
CA ASP A 99 -18.22 -11.85 25.67
C ASP A 99 -18.44 -13.23 26.28
N ILE A 100 -17.52 -13.63 27.15
CA ILE A 100 -17.52 -14.93 27.83
C ILE A 100 -18.83 -15.11 28.62
N ALA A 101 -19.50 -14.00 28.96
CA ALA A 101 -20.82 -14.00 29.57
C ALA A 101 -21.89 -14.63 28.67
N GLN A 102 -21.75 -14.57 27.34
CA GLN A 102 -22.68 -15.19 26.40
C GLN A 102 -22.63 -16.73 26.46
N TYR A 103 -21.45 -17.32 26.68
CA TYR A 103 -21.29 -18.77 26.80
C TYR A 103 -21.62 -19.30 28.20
N LEU A 104 -21.47 -18.47 29.23
CA LEU A 104 -21.80 -18.83 30.62
C LEU A 104 -23.28 -18.65 30.98
N LYS A 105 -24.07 -17.97 30.15
CA LYS A 105 -25.53 -17.81 30.36
C LYS A 105 -26.36 -18.99 29.82
N ASN A 106 -25.75 -19.83 28.98
CA ASN A 106 -26.40 -20.98 28.34
C ASN A 106 -25.98 -22.34 28.91
N ASN A 107 -25.27 -22.37 30.04
CA ASN A 107 -25.03 -23.55 30.87
C ASN A 107 -25.57 -23.29 32.29
#